data_AF-A0A0T6AX93-F1
#
_entry.id   AF-A0A0T6AX93-F1
#
_cell.length_a   1.000
_cell.length_b   1.000
_cell.length_c   1.000
_cell.angle_alpha   90.00
_cell.angle_beta   90.00
_cell.angle_gamma   90.00
#
_symmetry.space_group_name_H-M   'P 1'
#
loop_
_entity.id
_entity.type
_entity.pdbx_description
1 polymer ?
#
loop_
_entity_poly.entity_id
_entity_poly.type
_entity_poly.pdbx_seq_one_letter_code
_entity_poly.pdbx_strand_id
1 'polypeptide(L)'
;MTFSILTLAAFNQKYSINIVRRLVDIDKKMRSVHIELSYRNCKKFLLIQIVLITCLFALKVVLQYFSYTTSTLVMYSAFNVVDYINTIMLFQYIDLVLLIRQRFVWINQRLEDVCKYSHPINLDKHKRPLVPVLSIKTTKLSPISRFDVLLENLANIYSKLCDVSRLVNRAYNIQILVTVGSRFVMITIQLINIYRTIRDPDKGNVAQYLVLSVYLILHIGKIFMVACICENTSFKVRLKHSIHFN
;
A
#
# COMPACT_ATOMS: atom_id res chain seq x y z
N MET A 1 13.96 -10.59 18.61
CA MET A 1 13.40 -9.93 17.41
C MET A 1 11.94 -10.32 17.15
N THR A 2 11.58 -11.61 17.14
CA THR A 2 10.21 -12.10 16.94
C THR A 2 9.20 -11.53 17.95
N PHE A 3 9.55 -11.47 19.23
CA PHE A 3 8.70 -10.88 20.27
C PHE A 3 8.41 -9.39 20.02
N SER A 4 9.43 -8.60 19.69
CA SER A 4 9.27 -7.17 19.37
C SER A 4 8.32 -6.95 18.17
N ILE A 5 8.37 -7.84 17.18
CA ILE A 5 7.47 -7.80 16.01
C ILE A 5 6.02 -8.10 16.42
N LEU A 6 5.79 -9.08 17.30
CA LEU A 6 4.45 -9.41 17.79
C LEU A 6 3.85 -8.27 18.63
N THR A 7 4.65 -7.66 19.51
CA THR A 7 4.21 -6.50 20.31
C THR A 7 3.87 -5.31 19.40
N LEU A 8 4.69 -5.04 18.38
CA LEU A 8 4.40 -4.02 17.38
C LEU A 8 3.14 -4.35 16.59
N ALA A 9 2.91 -5.62 16.23
CA ALA A 9 1.71 -6.05 15.52
C ALA A 9 0.44 -5.79 16.33
N ALA A 10 0.45 -6.15 17.62
CA ALA A 10 -0.67 -5.89 18.53
C ALA A 10 -0.94 -4.39 18.70
N PHE A 11 0.12 -3.58 18.86
CA PHE A 11 -0.01 -2.12 18.94
C PHE A 11 -0.61 -1.55 17.64
N ASN A 12 -0.12 -2.00 16.49
CA ASN A 12 -0.54 -1.51 15.18
C ASN A 12 -1.98 -1.88 14.83
N GLN A 13 -2.52 -2.95 15.40
CA GLN A 13 -3.94 -3.30 15.23
C GLN A 13 -4.87 -2.18 15.72
N LYS A 14 -4.58 -1.57 16.89
CA LYS A 14 -5.39 -0.47 17.44
C LYS A 14 -5.33 0.77 16.53
N TYR A 15 -4.16 1.09 16.01
CA TYR A 15 -4.00 2.20 15.06
C TYR A 15 -4.72 1.91 13.74
N SER A 16 -4.62 0.69 13.23
CA SER A 16 -5.25 0.26 11.98
C SER A 16 -6.76 0.45 12.01
N ILE A 17 -7.42 0.03 13.09
CA ILE A 17 -8.87 0.23 13.27
C ILE A 17 -9.22 1.72 13.24
N ASN A 18 -8.44 2.56 13.93
CA ASN A 18 -8.65 4.01 13.93
C ASN A 18 -8.43 4.64 12.54
N ILE A 19 -7.38 4.22 11.82
CA ILE A 19 -7.10 4.65 10.44
C ILE A 19 -8.27 4.29 9.53
N VAL A 20 -8.75 3.05 9.57
CA VAL A 20 -9.87 2.58 8.73
C VAL A 20 -11.15 3.36 9.04
N ARG A 21 -11.47 3.61 10.31
CA ARG A 21 -12.62 4.44 10.69
C ARG A 21 -12.54 5.85 10.08
N ARG A 22 -11.37 6.50 10.20
CA ARG A 22 -11.14 7.82 9.61
C ARG A 22 -11.26 7.80 8.08
N LEU A 23 -10.78 6.74 7.43
CA LEU A 23 -10.95 6.57 5.98
C LEU A 23 -12.42 6.41 5.58
N VAL A 24 -13.22 5.68 6.36
CA VAL A 24 -14.67 5.56 6.12
C VAL A 24 -15.37 6.91 6.26
N ASP A 25 -14.97 7.72 7.23
CA ASP A 25 -15.53 9.08 7.40
C ASP A 25 -15.12 10.02 6.26
N ILE A 26 -13.89 9.89 5.76
CA ILE A 26 -13.43 10.56 4.55
C ILE A 26 -14.27 10.10 3.35
N ASP A 27 -14.53 8.80 3.20
CA ASP A 27 -15.33 8.26 2.10
C ASP A 27 -16.76 8.82 2.10
N LYS A 28 -17.37 8.96 3.28
CA LYS A 28 -18.69 9.61 3.43
C LYS A 28 -18.65 11.07 2.96
N LYS A 29 -17.60 11.81 3.33
CA LYS A 29 -17.40 13.21 2.87
C LYS A 29 -17.13 13.28 1.38
N MET A 30 -16.34 12.37 0.81
CA MET A 30 -16.08 12.32 -0.64
C MET A 30 -17.37 12.10 -1.43
N ARG A 31 -18.28 11.24 -0.93
CA ARG A 31 -19.61 11.06 -1.54
C ARG A 31 -20.47 12.30 -1.51
N SER A 32 -20.42 13.12 -0.45
CA SER A 32 -21.18 14.39 -0.43
C SER A 32 -20.69 15.38 -1.49
N VAL A 33 -19.45 15.21 -1.98
CA VAL A 33 -18.88 15.99 -3.10
C VAL A 33 -19.02 15.30 -4.46
N HIS A 34 -19.87 14.27 -4.54
CA HIS A 34 -20.17 13.49 -5.75
C HIS A 34 -18.93 12.76 -6.32
N ILE A 35 -18.00 12.34 -5.46
CA ILE A 35 -16.90 11.45 -5.86
C ILE A 35 -17.35 10.00 -5.60
N GLU A 36 -17.64 9.27 -6.68
CA GLU A 36 -18.01 7.85 -6.61
C GLU A 36 -16.78 6.95 -6.47
N LEU A 37 -16.72 6.21 -5.36
CA LEU A 37 -15.60 5.34 -5.02
C LEU A 37 -15.90 3.91 -5.51
N SER A 38 -15.21 3.47 -6.56
CA SER A 38 -15.29 2.08 -7.02
C SER A 38 -14.22 1.21 -6.36
N TYR A 39 -14.64 0.27 -5.52
CA TYR A 39 -13.74 -0.67 -4.83
C TYR A 39 -13.56 -2.00 -5.55
N ARG A 40 -14.15 -2.18 -6.75
CA ARG A 40 -14.16 -3.48 -7.44
C ARG A 40 -12.74 -3.99 -7.72
N ASN A 41 -11.88 -3.12 -8.23
CA ASN A 41 -10.50 -3.47 -8.56
C ASN A 41 -9.65 -3.67 -7.30
N CYS A 42 -9.88 -2.86 -6.26
CA CYS A 42 -9.19 -3.01 -4.98
C CYS A 42 -9.50 -4.35 -4.32
N LYS A 43 -10.78 -4.79 -4.33
CA LYS A 43 -11.18 -6.11 -3.79
C LYS A 43 -10.52 -7.26 -4.55
N LYS A 44 -10.50 -7.20 -5.89
CA LYS A 44 -9.83 -8.22 -6.72
C LYS A 44 -8.33 -8.28 -6.44
N PHE A 45 -7.68 -7.13 -6.37
CA PHE A 45 -6.25 -7.03 -6.08
C PHE A 45 -5.92 -7.61 -4.69
N LEU A 46 -6.67 -7.22 -3.66
CA LEU A 46 -6.49 -7.73 -2.29
C LEU A 46 -6.73 -9.25 -2.21
N LEU A 47 -7.73 -9.77 -2.93
CA LEU A 47 -7.98 -11.22 -2.99
C LEU A 47 -6.80 -11.97 -3.62
N ILE A 48 -6.31 -11.50 -4.77
CA ILE A 48 -5.15 -12.09 -5.46
C ILE A 48 -3.93 -12.08 -4.56
N GLN A 49 -3.69 -10.96 -3.87
CA GLN A 49 -2.59 -10.80 -2.92
C GLN A 49 -2.68 -11.80 -1.77
N ILE A 50 -3.84 -11.93 -1.12
CA ILE A 50 -4.05 -12.91 -0.03
C ILE A 50 -3.78 -14.34 -0.54
N VAL A 51 -4.36 -14.73 -1.67
CA VAL A 51 -4.18 -16.06 -2.26
C VAL A 51 -2.70 -16.34 -2.55
N LEU A 52 -1.99 -15.38 -3.15
CA LEU A 52 -0.58 -15.50 -3.46
C LEU A 52 0.27 -15.68 -2.18
N ILE A 53 0.03 -14.86 -1.15
CA ILE A 53 0.75 -14.94 0.13
C ILE A 53 0.51 -16.28 0.81
N THR A 54 -0.75 -16.74 0.85
CA THR A 54 -1.11 -18.02 1.46
C THR A 54 -0.48 -19.18 0.69
N CYS A 55 -0.48 -19.13 -0.64
CA CYS A 55 0.16 -20.14 -1.49
C CYS A 55 1.69 -20.21 -1.26
N LEU A 56 2.37 -19.06 -1.27
CA LEU A 56 3.81 -18.98 -1.01
C LEU A 56 4.16 -19.46 0.40
N PHE A 57 3.32 -19.15 1.39
CA PHE A 57 3.51 -19.62 2.75
C PHE A 57 3.29 -21.13 2.88
N ALA A 58 2.24 -21.68 2.27
CA ALA A 58 2.00 -23.12 2.23
C ALA A 58 3.17 -23.86 1.57
N LEU A 59 3.66 -23.37 0.42
CA LEU A 59 4.84 -23.92 -0.25
C LEU A 59 6.06 -23.93 0.66
N LYS A 60 6.31 -22.83 1.39
CA LYS A 60 7.41 -22.73 2.36
C LYS A 60 7.30 -23.79 3.46
N VAL A 61 6.10 -23.99 4.02
CA VAL A 61 5.85 -24.99 5.08
C VAL A 61 6.06 -26.41 4.56
N VAL A 62 5.55 -26.73 3.37
CA VAL A 62 5.72 -28.04 2.73
C VAL A 62 7.20 -28.34 2.47
N LEU A 63 7.93 -27.39 1.88
CA LEU A 63 9.36 -27.54 1.63
C LEU A 63 10.16 -27.74 2.92
N GLN A 64 9.80 -27.04 3.99
CA GLN A 64 10.43 -27.21 5.27
C GLN A 64 10.16 -28.58 5.89
N TYR A 65 8.95 -29.12 5.73
CA TYR A 65 8.60 -30.44 6.23
C TYR A 65 9.49 -31.54 5.63
N PHE A 66 9.80 -31.45 4.34
CA PHE A 66 10.67 -32.42 3.67
C PHE A 66 12.17 -32.23 3.95
N SER A 67 12.59 -31.05 4.41
CA SER A 67 14.02 -30.71 4.53
C SER A 67 14.61 -30.92 5.93
N TYR A 68 13.80 -31.04 6.99
CA TYR A 68 14.27 -30.93 8.37
C TYR A 68 13.87 -32.11 9.26
N THR A 69 14.70 -32.41 10.27
CA THR A 69 14.43 -33.40 11.31
C THR A 69 13.34 -32.93 12.29
N THR A 70 12.65 -33.87 12.94
CA THR A 70 11.46 -33.62 13.76
C THR A 70 11.67 -32.57 14.88
N SER A 71 12.85 -32.52 15.50
CA SER A 71 13.18 -31.56 16.56
C SER A 71 13.39 -30.13 16.04
N THR A 72 14.02 -29.99 14.87
CA THR A 72 14.22 -28.67 14.24
C THR A 72 12.93 -28.14 13.64
N LEU A 73 12.03 -29.02 13.19
CA LEU A 73 10.74 -28.67 12.62
C LEU A 73 9.86 -27.83 13.57
N VAL A 74 9.80 -28.15 14.86
CA VAL A 74 8.98 -27.43 15.85
C VAL A 74 9.47 -25.98 16.00
N MET A 75 10.79 -25.80 16.17
CA MET A 75 11.39 -24.47 16.31
C MET A 75 11.13 -23.62 15.06
N TYR A 76 11.39 -24.16 13.87
CA TYR A 76 11.16 -23.44 12.61
C TYR A 76 9.67 -23.17 12.34
N SER A 77 8.76 -24.03 12.79
CA SER A 77 7.31 -23.81 12.67
C SER A 77 6.88 -22.58 13.47
N ALA A 78 7.37 -22.39 14.69
CA ALA A 78 7.11 -21.17 15.47
C ALA A 78 7.62 -19.91 14.75
N PHE A 79 8.83 -19.97 14.18
CA PHE A 79 9.37 -18.85 13.38
C PHE A 79 8.53 -18.57 12.14
N ASN A 80 8.00 -19.59 11.47
CA ASN A 80 7.14 -19.42 10.30
C ASN A 80 5.83 -18.70 10.64
N VAL A 81 5.19 -19.02 11.75
CA VAL A 81 3.97 -18.32 12.18
C VAL A 81 4.26 -16.83 12.42
N VAL A 82 5.34 -16.50 13.12
CA VAL A 82 5.73 -15.10 13.33
C VAL A 82 6.09 -14.40 12.01
N ASP A 83 6.79 -15.10 11.11
CA ASP A 83 7.12 -14.60 9.78
C ASP A 83 5.86 -14.31 8.95
N TYR A 84 4.85 -15.17 9.05
CA TYR A 84 3.56 -15.01 8.39
C TYR A 84 2.81 -13.79 8.90
N ILE A 85 2.69 -13.65 10.22
CA ILE A 85 2.06 -12.48 10.87
C ILE A 85 2.78 -11.20 10.42
N ASN A 86 4.11 -11.18 10.46
CA ASN A 86 4.87 -10.01 10.02
C ASN A 86 4.62 -9.67 8.54
N THR A 87 4.48 -10.71 7.71
CA THR A 87 4.17 -10.54 6.28
C THR A 87 2.79 -9.95 6.10
N ILE A 88 1.76 -10.47 6.78
CA ILE A 88 0.40 -9.89 6.76
C ILE A 88 0.42 -8.43 7.18
N MET A 89 1.12 -8.10 8.27
CA MET A 89 1.19 -6.72 8.76
C MET A 89 1.88 -5.79 7.76
N LEU A 90 2.90 -6.27 7.05
CA LEU A 90 3.55 -5.52 5.98
C LEU A 90 2.58 -5.23 4.82
N PHE A 91 1.81 -6.24 4.42
CA PHE A 91 0.77 -6.08 3.39
C PHE A 91 -0.36 -5.15 3.83
N GLN A 92 -0.76 -5.18 5.09
CA GLN A 92 -1.73 -4.22 5.63
C GLN A 92 -1.24 -2.78 5.49
N TYR A 93 0.03 -2.51 5.80
CA TYR A 93 0.61 -1.19 5.58
C TYR A 93 0.53 -0.77 4.11
N ILE A 94 0.95 -1.67 3.22
CA ILE A 94 0.94 -1.47 1.77
C ILE A 94 -0.49 -1.13 1.28
N ASP A 95 -1.46 -1.92 1.69
CA ASP A 95 -2.86 -1.75 1.29
C ASP A 95 -3.42 -0.41 1.80
N LEU A 96 -3.09 -0.01 3.04
CA LEU A 96 -3.49 1.29 3.59
C LEU A 96 -2.89 2.46 2.80
N VAL A 97 -1.60 2.39 2.45
CA VAL A 97 -0.94 3.42 1.64
C VAL A 97 -1.57 3.51 0.25
N LEU A 98 -1.83 2.37 -0.40
CA LEU A 98 -2.48 2.34 -1.71
C LEU A 98 -3.91 2.91 -1.66
N LEU A 99 -4.67 2.59 -0.61
CA LEU A 99 -6.01 3.12 -0.36
C LEU A 99 -6.01 4.64 -0.18
N ILE A 100 -5.06 5.18 0.59
CA ILE A 100 -4.88 6.63 0.77
C ILE A 100 -4.53 7.29 -0.55
N ARG A 101 -3.59 6.70 -1.30
CA ARG A 101 -3.16 7.21 -2.61
C ARG A 101 -4.30 7.26 -3.62
N GLN A 102 -5.13 6.22 -3.66
CA GLN A 102 -6.29 6.18 -4.55
C GLN A 102 -7.24 7.35 -4.29
N ARG A 103 -7.46 7.70 -3.02
CA ARG A 103 -8.28 8.87 -2.63
C ARG A 103 -7.64 10.19 -3.06
N PHE A 104 -6.34 10.35 -2.90
CA PHE A 104 -5.64 11.53 -3.42
C PHE A 104 -5.78 11.67 -4.93
N VAL A 105 -5.74 10.56 -5.68
CA VAL A 105 -5.95 10.59 -7.14
C VAL A 105 -7.36 11.09 -7.47
N TRP A 106 -8.39 10.58 -6.79
CA TRP A 106 -9.77 11.01 -7.03
C TRP A 106 -10.04 12.47 -6.64
N ILE A 107 -9.50 12.94 -5.52
CA ILE A 107 -9.62 14.35 -5.11
C ILE A 107 -8.94 15.25 -6.14
N ASN A 108 -7.74 14.87 -6.60
CA ASN A 108 -7.01 15.65 -7.59
C ASN A 108 -7.72 15.69 -8.95
N GLN A 109 -8.29 14.58 -9.41
CA GLN A 109 -9.11 14.56 -10.63
C GLN A 109 -10.32 15.49 -10.48
N ARG A 110 -11.01 15.42 -9.34
CA ARG A 110 -12.16 16.28 -9.10
C ARG A 110 -11.78 17.76 -9.04
N LEU A 111 -10.64 18.09 -8.44
CA LEU A 111 -10.11 19.44 -8.41
C LEU A 111 -9.77 19.94 -9.82
N GLU A 112 -9.15 19.10 -10.65
CA GLU A 112 -8.84 19.44 -12.04
C GLU A 112 -10.09 19.72 -12.88
N ASP A 113 -11.14 18.91 -12.72
CA ASP A 113 -12.45 19.14 -13.35
C ASP A 113 -13.00 20.51 -12.94
N VAL A 114 -13.00 20.78 -11.63
CA VAL A 114 -13.51 22.03 -11.05
C VAL A 114 -12.73 23.25 -11.57
N CYS A 115 -11.40 23.16 -11.71
CA CYS A 115 -10.59 24.22 -12.31
C CYS A 115 -10.91 24.47 -13.79
N LYS A 116 -11.15 23.41 -14.58
CA LYS A 116 -11.52 23.53 -16.00
C LYS A 116 -12.86 24.24 -16.20
N TYR A 117 -13.80 24.09 -15.26
CA TYR A 117 -15.08 24.80 -15.33
C TYR A 117 -14.98 26.29 -14.94
N SER A 118 -14.04 26.66 -14.06
CA SER A 118 -13.89 28.06 -13.60
C SER A 118 -13.16 28.97 -14.57
N HIS A 119 -12.32 28.40 -15.43
CA HIS A 119 -11.75 29.12 -16.57
C HIS A 119 -12.33 28.53 -17.85
N PRO A 120 -13.47 29.04 -18.36
CA PRO A 120 -13.76 28.86 -19.77
C PRO A 120 -12.64 29.57 -20.51
N ILE A 121 -11.64 28.81 -20.95
CA ILE A 121 -10.60 29.28 -21.83
C ILE A 121 -11.33 29.83 -23.07
N ASN A 122 -11.38 31.16 -23.15
CA ASN A 122 -11.76 31.92 -24.34
C ASN A 122 -10.65 31.76 -25.41
N LEU A 123 -10.27 30.53 -25.74
CA LEU A 123 -9.56 30.17 -26.96
C LEU A 123 -10.44 29.19 -27.74
N ASP A 124 -11.57 29.68 -28.25
CA ASP A 124 -11.75 29.73 -29.69
C ASP A 124 -13.09 30.35 -30.02
N LYS A 125 -13.04 31.42 -30.82
CA LYS A 125 -14.22 32.12 -31.35
C LYS A 125 -15.09 31.24 -32.25
N HIS A 126 -14.69 30.03 -32.61
CA HIS A 126 -15.48 29.14 -33.47
C HIS A 126 -15.22 27.66 -33.19
N LYS A 127 -16.02 27.06 -32.29
CA LYS A 127 -16.73 25.79 -32.53
C LYS A 127 -17.60 25.45 -31.31
N ARG A 128 -18.82 24.99 -31.64
CA ARG A 128 -19.99 24.81 -30.78
C ARG A 128 -19.68 24.26 -29.38
N PRO A 129 -20.21 24.87 -28.30
CA PRO A 129 -20.08 24.33 -26.96
C PRO A 129 -21.02 23.13 -26.77
N LEU A 130 -20.43 21.94 -26.61
CA LEU A 130 -21.10 20.82 -25.94
C LEU A 130 -21.12 21.13 -24.45
N VAL A 131 -22.16 21.83 -24.00
CA VAL A 131 -22.46 21.99 -22.59
C VAL A 131 -22.97 20.64 -22.06
N PRO A 132 -22.30 19.98 -21.09
CA PRO A 132 -22.95 18.92 -20.36
C PRO A 132 -23.98 19.59 -19.44
N VAL A 133 -25.25 19.36 -19.74
CA VAL A 133 -26.40 19.85 -18.98
C VAL A 133 -26.37 19.23 -17.59
N LEU A 134 -25.69 19.86 -16.64
CA LEU A 134 -25.95 19.64 -15.23
C LEU A 134 -27.11 20.56 -14.81
N SER A 135 -28.32 20.17 -15.19
CA SER A 135 -29.56 20.81 -14.75
C SER A 135 -29.79 20.47 -13.28
N ILE A 136 -29.11 21.17 -12.37
CA ILE A 136 -29.47 21.22 -10.96
C ILE A 136 -30.38 22.43 -10.77
N LYS A 137 -31.69 22.19 -10.92
CA LYS A 137 -32.75 23.10 -10.47
C LYS A 137 -32.66 23.24 -8.94
N THR A 138 -31.88 24.19 -8.45
CA THR A 138 -32.03 24.72 -7.08
C THR A 138 -31.79 26.22 -7.05
N THR A 139 -32.88 26.93 -6.78
CA THR A 139 -33.08 28.19 -6.09
C THR A 139 -31.84 28.98 -5.61
N LYS A 140 -31.71 30.22 -6.11
CA LYS A 140 -31.19 31.45 -5.48
C LYS A 140 -29.91 31.37 -4.60
N LEU A 141 -28.83 30.75 -5.07
CA LEU A 141 -27.48 31.00 -4.51
C LEU A 141 -26.55 31.40 -5.66
N SER A 142 -25.74 32.45 -5.51
CA SER A 142 -24.84 32.90 -6.58
C SER A 142 -23.88 31.77 -6.95
N PRO A 143 -23.60 31.54 -8.25
CA PRO A 143 -22.73 30.44 -8.69
C PRO A 143 -21.31 30.51 -8.11
N ILE A 144 -20.84 31.70 -7.75
CA ILE A 144 -19.53 31.95 -7.11
C ILE A 144 -19.49 31.31 -5.71
N SER A 145 -20.54 31.53 -4.89
CA SER A 145 -20.61 30.97 -3.53
C SER A 145 -20.62 29.43 -3.50
N ARG A 146 -21.12 28.78 -4.55
CA ARG A 146 -21.15 27.30 -4.64
C ARG A 146 -19.78 26.73 -4.97
N PHE A 147 -18.98 27.44 -5.76
CA PHE A 147 -17.62 27.04 -6.10
C PHE A 147 -16.70 27.11 -4.88
N ASP A 148 -16.78 28.21 -4.12
CA ASP A 148 -15.97 28.39 -2.92
C ASP A 148 -16.25 27.30 -1.87
N VAL A 149 -17.53 26.99 -1.63
CA VAL A 149 -17.94 25.91 -0.72
C VAL A 149 -17.46 24.55 -1.22
N LEU A 150 -17.47 24.29 -2.53
CA LEU A 150 -16.96 23.04 -3.11
C LEU A 150 -15.45 22.90 -2.89
N LEU A 151 -14.70 23.97 -3.16
CA LEU A 151 -13.26 24.01 -3.02
C LEU A 151 -12.84 23.85 -1.55
N GLU A 152 -13.51 24.55 -0.64
CA GLU A 152 -13.29 24.42 0.80
C GLU A 152 -13.53 22.98 1.28
N ASN A 153 -14.61 22.34 0.81
CA ASN A 153 -14.89 20.95 1.13
C ASN A 153 -13.80 20.00 0.61
N LEU A 154 -13.33 20.18 -0.63
CA LEU A 154 -12.24 19.38 -1.19
C LEU A 154 -10.93 19.59 -0.40
N ALA A 155 -10.60 20.84 -0.04
CA ALA A 155 -9.42 21.16 0.76
C ALA A 155 -9.49 20.52 2.16
N ASN A 156 -10.67 20.54 2.81
CA ASN A 156 -10.89 19.90 4.10
C ASN A 156 -10.71 18.37 4.02
N ILE A 157 -11.25 17.74 2.97
CA ILE A 157 -11.05 16.30 2.72
C ILE A 157 -9.56 15.99 2.49
N TYR A 158 -8.87 16.80 1.69
CA TYR A 158 -7.44 16.64 1.42
C TYR A 158 -6.61 16.75 2.71
N SER A 159 -6.88 17.75 3.55
CA SER A 159 -6.22 17.93 4.84
C SER A 159 -6.41 16.72 5.76
N LYS A 160 -7.63 16.21 5.89
CA LYS A 160 -7.93 14.99 6.67
C LYS A 160 -7.18 13.77 6.12
N LEU A 161 -7.06 13.65 4.79
CA LEU A 161 -6.34 12.55 4.17
C LEU A 161 -4.82 12.63 4.43
N CYS A 162 -4.25 13.83 4.45
CA CYS A 162 -2.87 14.07 4.89
C CYS A 162 -2.65 13.66 6.36
N ASP A 163 -3.59 13.98 7.25
CA ASP A 163 -3.51 13.57 8.66
C ASP A 163 -3.57 12.05 8.81
N VAL A 164 -4.44 11.38 8.04
CA VAL A 164 -4.49 9.91 8.02
C VAL A 164 -3.18 9.34 7.48
N SER A 165 -2.61 9.90 6.42
CA SER A 165 -1.31 9.47 5.89
C SER A 165 -0.18 9.61 6.92
N ARG A 166 -0.15 10.72 7.67
CA ARG A 166 0.80 10.92 8.78
C ARG A 166 0.60 9.88 9.88
N LEU A 167 -0.65 9.56 10.20
CA LEU A 167 -0.99 8.55 11.20
C LEU A 167 -0.53 7.15 10.78
N VAL A 168 -0.73 6.76 9.51
CA VAL A 168 -0.22 5.49 8.96
C VAL A 168 1.31 5.44 9.06
N ASN A 169 1.99 6.49 8.62
CA ASN A 169 3.46 6.53 8.69
C ASN A 169 3.95 6.44 10.13
N ARG A 170 3.31 7.14 11.09
CA ARG A 170 3.68 7.05 12.51
C ARG A 170 3.43 5.68 13.12
N ALA A 171 2.36 4.99 12.71
CA ALA A 171 2.07 3.64 13.22
C ALA A 171 3.06 2.60 12.68
N TYR A 172 3.43 2.69 11.41
CA TYR A 172 4.19 1.63 10.74
C TYR A 172 5.68 1.93 10.53
N ASN A 173 6.19 3.16 10.74
CA ASN A 173 7.60 3.47 10.43
C ASN A 173 8.61 2.56 11.15
N ILE A 174 8.45 2.35 12.46
CA ILE A 174 9.33 1.50 13.27
C ILE A 174 9.20 0.06 12.81
N GLN A 175 7.97 -0.41 12.54
CA GLN A 175 7.75 -1.78 12.07
C GLN A 175 8.42 -2.03 10.72
N ILE A 176 8.30 -1.08 9.78
CA ILE A 176 8.95 -1.16 8.46
C ILE A 176 10.46 -1.16 8.63
N LEU A 177 11.01 -0.27 9.45
CA LEU A 177 12.45 -0.20 9.70
C LEU A 177 13.00 -1.52 10.27
N VAL A 178 12.35 -2.04 11.32
CA VAL A 178 12.72 -3.33 11.94
C VAL A 178 12.54 -4.48 10.93
N THR A 179 11.49 -4.45 10.11
CA THR A 179 11.25 -5.47 9.10
C THR A 179 12.33 -5.43 8.04
N VAL A 180 12.63 -4.28 7.43
CA VAL A 180 13.67 -4.16 6.40
C VAL A 180 15.04 -4.54 6.96
N GLY A 181 15.41 -4.04 8.14
CA GLY A 181 16.67 -4.41 8.79
C GLY A 181 16.79 -5.90 9.07
N SER A 182 15.73 -6.52 9.61
CA SER A 182 15.71 -7.97 9.86
C SER A 182 15.79 -8.80 8.59
N ARG A 183 15.12 -8.36 7.50
CA ARG A 183 15.19 -9.04 6.20
C ARG A 183 16.55 -8.94 5.57
N PHE A 184 17.21 -7.79 5.69
CA PHE A 184 18.57 -7.62 5.22
C PHE A 184 19.53 -8.62 5.87
N VAL A 185 19.50 -8.73 7.20
CA VAL A 185 20.30 -9.74 7.94
C VAL A 185 19.97 -11.16 7.47
N MET A 186 18.69 -11.48 7.29
CA MET A 186 18.26 -12.80 6.85
C MET A 186 18.75 -13.12 5.42
N ILE A 187 18.69 -12.16 4.50
CA ILE A 187 19.21 -12.31 3.12
C ILE A 187 20.71 -12.61 3.17
N THR A 188 21.48 -11.86 3.96
CA THR A 188 22.92 -12.09 4.12
C THR A 188 23.23 -13.49 4.64
N ILE A 189 22.50 -13.95 5.66
CA ILE A 189 22.64 -15.32 6.19
C ILE A 189 22.32 -16.37 5.12
N GLN A 190 21.24 -16.18 4.36
CA GLN A 190 20.86 -17.11 3.29
C GLN A 190 21.90 -17.16 2.17
N LEU A 191 22.46 -16.01 1.77
CA LEU A 191 23.54 -15.95 0.79
C LEU A 191 24.80 -16.70 1.28
N ILE A 192 25.17 -16.53 2.56
CA ILE A 192 26.29 -17.28 3.16
C ILE A 192 26.00 -18.78 3.16
N ASN A 193 24.78 -19.20 3.49
CA ASN A 193 24.39 -20.61 3.50
C ASN A 193 24.44 -21.20 2.08
N ILE A 194 23.90 -20.49 1.09
CA ILE A 194 23.96 -20.90 -0.33
C ILE A 194 25.43 -21.04 -0.76
N TYR A 195 26.28 -20.06 -0.44
CA TYR A 195 27.71 -20.14 -0.75
C TYR A 195 28.39 -21.35 -0.12
N ARG A 196 28.11 -21.65 1.16
CA ARG A 196 28.65 -22.83 1.85
C ARG A 196 28.18 -24.13 1.22
N THR A 197 26.90 -24.22 0.85
CA THR A 197 26.34 -25.40 0.17
C THR A 197 26.94 -25.59 -1.22
N ILE A 198 27.20 -24.53 -1.97
CA ILE A 198 27.89 -24.60 -3.28
C ILE A 198 29.34 -25.05 -3.11
N ARG A 199 30.03 -24.56 -2.07
CA ARG A 199 31.45 -24.87 -1.82
C ARG A 199 31.69 -26.32 -1.42
N ASP A 200 30.74 -26.96 -0.75
CA ASP A 200 30.85 -28.34 -0.25
C ASP A 200 29.72 -29.21 -0.86
N PRO A 201 29.82 -29.57 -2.15
CA PRO A 201 28.76 -30.27 -2.88
C PRO A 201 28.46 -31.66 -2.31
N ASP A 202 29.44 -32.30 -1.67
CA ASP A 202 29.28 -33.63 -1.05
C ASP A 202 28.30 -33.61 0.13
N LYS A 203 28.02 -32.43 0.70
CA LYS A 203 27.04 -32.24 1.79
C LYS A 203 25.73 -31.61 1.32
N GLY A 204 25.65 -31.13 0.09
CA GLY A 204 24.51 -30.37 -0.43
C GLY A 204 23.48 -31.25 -1.15
N ASN A 205 22.32 -31.46 -0.54
CA ASN A 205 21.18 -32.03 -1.27
C ASN A 205 20.52 -30.95 -2.16
N VAL A 206 20.13 -31.30 -3.38
CA VAL A 206 19.34 -30.45 -4.30
C VAL A 206 18.11 -29.85 -3.60
N ALA A 207 17.44 -30.64 -2.74
CA ALA A 207 16.30 -30.17 -1.95
C ALA A 207 16.67 -29.00 -1.03
N GLN A 208 17.83 -29.07 -0.36
CA GLN A 208 18.31 -27.99 0.51
C GLN A 208 18.63 -26.73 -0.29
N TYR A 209 19.25 -26.87 -1.47
CA TYR A 209 19.49 -25.74 -2.36
C TYR A 209 18.19 -25.06 -2.79
N LEU A 210 17.19 -25.85 -3.19
CA LEU A 210 15.88 -25.34 -3.59
C LEU A 210 15.20 -24.58 -2.45
N VAL A 211 15.25 -25.13 -1.22
CA VAL A 211 14.72 -24.48 -0.01
C VAL A 211 15.41 -23.13 0.20
N LEU A 212 16.74 -23.09 0.19
CA LEU A 212 17.49 -21.85 0.41
C LEU A 212 17.18 -20.79 -0.66
N SER A 213 17.11 -21.18 -1.93
CA SER A 213 16.77 -20.27 -3.04
C SER A 213 15.34 -19.73 -2.93
N VAL A 214 14.36 -20.56 -2.59
CA VAL A 214 12.97 -20.10 -2.36
C VAL A 214 12.91 -19.11 -1.20
N TYR A 215 13.61 -19.37 -0.09
CA TYR A 215 13.68 -18.44 1.04
C TYR A 215 14.32 -17.11 0.65
N LEU A 216 15.40 -17.14 -0.13
CA LEU A 216 16.08 -15.95 -0.63
C LEU A 216 15.13 -15.11 -1.49
N ILE A 217 14.47 -15.71 -2.48
CA ILE A 217 13.50 -15.03 -3.36
C ILE A 217 12.37 -14.42 -2.53
N LEU A 218 11.84 -15.14 -1.54
CA LEU A 218 10.79 -14.63 -0.66
C LEU A 218 11.24 -13.42 0.15
N HIS A 219 12.47 -13.41 0.68
CA HIS A 219 12.98 -12.27 1.44
C HIS A 219 13.28 -11.06 0.55
N ILE A 220 13.88 -11.27 -0.62
CA ILE A 220 14.13 -10.20 -1.60
C ILE A 220 12.80 -9.60 -2.09
N GLY A 221 11.83 -10.45 -2.44
CA GLY A 221 10.52 -10.01 -2.91
C GLY A 221 9.79 -9.11 -1.91
N LYS A 222 9.90 -9.40 -0.61
CA LYS A 222 9.33 -8.54 0.46
C LYS A 222 9.99 -7.17 0.50
N ILE A 223 11.32 -7.07 0.41
CA ILE A 223 12.02 -5.78 0.39
C ILE A 223 11.69 -5.01 -0.88
N PHE A 224 11.72 -5.69 -2.03
CA PHE A 224 11.41 -5.09 -3.33
C PHE A 224 10.01 -4.48 -3.34
N MET A 225 9.02 -5.20 -2.81
CA MET A 225 7.65 -4.71 -2.69
C MET A 225 7.55 -3.39 -1.90
N VAL A 226 8.21 -3.32 -0.73
CA VAL A 226 8.25 -2.10 0.08
C VAL A 226 8.93 -0.97 -0.69
N ALA A 227 10.07 -1.24 -1.33
CA ALA A 227 10.81 -0.26 -2.12
C ALA A 227 9.96 0.29 -3.28
N CYS A 228 9.32 -0.58 -4.07
CA CYS A 228 8.47 -0.18 -5.19
C CYS A 228 7.30 0.70 -4.76
N ILE A 229 6.72 0.46 -3.58
CA ILE A 229 5.60 1.27 -3.07
C ILE A 229 6.08 2.64 -2.60
N CYS A 230 7.22 2.68 -1.92
CA CYS A 230 7.87 3.93 -1.52
C CYS A 230 8.26 4.77 -2.75
N GLU A 231 8.88 4.16 -3.75
CA GLU A 231 9.29 4.81 -4.99
C GLU A 231 8.09 5.37 -5.76
N ASN A 232 7.06 4.54 -5.97
CA ASN A 232 5.83 4.94 -6.66
C ASN A 232 5.11 6.11 -5.98
N THR A 233 5.26 6.23 -4.66
CA THR A 233 4.73 7.36 -3.89
C THR A 233 5.54 8.63 -4.16
N SER A 234 6.87 8.52 -4.23
CA SER A 234 7.76 9.65 -4.50
C SER A 234 7.71 10.18 -5.94
N PHE A 235 7.60 9.28 -6.94
CA PHE A 235 7.71 9.64 -8.36
C PHE A 235 6.53 10.47 -8.87
N LYS A 236 5.30 10.11 -8.46
CA LYS A 236 4.09 10.87 -8.86
C LYS A 236 4.01 12.28 -8.26
N VAL A 237 4.68 12.52 -7.13
CA VAL A 237 4.80 13.88 -6.56
C VAL A 237 5.72 14.73 -7.41
N ARG A 238 6.85 14.19 -7.90
CA ARG A 238 7.79 14.92 -8.77
C ARG A 238 7.22 15.27 -10.14
N LEU A 239 6.54 14.32 -10.79
CA LEU A 239 5.94 14.54 -12.11
C LEU A 239 4.88 15.65 -12.12
N LYS A 240 4.16 15.85 -11.01
CA LYS A 240 3.22 16.98 -10.90
C LYS A 240 3.91 18.33 -10.73
N HIS A 241 5.09 18.36 -10.10
CA HIS A 241 5.86 19.59 -10.00
C HIS A 241 6.52 19.97 -11.33
N SER A 242 6.98 19.00 -12.14
CA SER A 242 7.62 19.32 -13.43
C SER A 242 6.65 19.82 -14.51
N ILE A 243 5.35 19.48 -14.42
CA ILE A 243 4.35 19.92 -15.40
C ILE A 243 3.86 21.36 -15.15
N HIS A 244 4.12 21.95 -13.98
CA HIS A 244 3.75 23.33 -13.66
C HIS A 244 4.89 24.35 -13.86
N PHE A 245 6.04 23.93 -14.35
CA PHE A 245 7.21 24.81 -14.60
C PHE A 245 7.60 24.95 -16.08
N ASN A 246 6.79 24.43 -17.00
CA ASN A 246 6.89 24.68 -18.44
C ASN A 246 5.58 25.26 -18.95
#